data_AF-A0A6J5CWD9-F1
#
_entry.id   AF-A0A6J5CWD9-F1
#
_cell.length_a   1.000
_cell.length_b   1.000
_cell.length_c   1.000
_cell.angle_alpha   90.00
_cell.angle_beta   90.00
_cell.angle_gamma   90.00
#
_symmetry.space_group_name_H-M   'P 1'
#
loop_
_entity.id
_entity.type
_entity.pdbx_description
1 polymer ?
#
loop_
_entity_poly.entity_id
_entity_poly.type
_entity_poly.pdbx_seq_one_letter_code
_entity_poly.pdbx_strand_id
1 'polypeptide(L)' 'MESQGVAGRMQVTEATRAILGESFVFEERGLIAAKGMGEFRTWFLAGRTGLPPI' A
#
# COMPACT_ATOMS: atom_id res chain seq x y z
N MET A 1 0.63 12.33 -3.54
CA MET A 1 0.11 11.00 -3.96
C MET A 1 -1.37 10.92 -3.60
N GLU A 2 -2.20 11.83 -4.13
CA GLU A 2 -3.64 11.89 -3.79
C GLU A 2 -4.55 11.84 -5.03
N SER A 3 -3.99 11.76 -6.23
CA SER A 3 -4.77 11.75 -7.48
C SER A 3 -5.15 10.33 -7.96
N GLN A 4 -4.64 9.28 -7.31
CA GLN A 4 -4.90 7.87 -7.66
C GLN A 4 -5.32 7.02 -6.43
N GLY A 5 -5.53 7.65 -5.28
CA GLY A 5 -5.94 6.98 -4.06
C GLY A 5 -7.40 6.54 -4.15
N VAL A 6 -7.70 5.33 -3.68
CA VAL A 6 -9.08 4.85 -3.52
C VAL A 6 -9.58 5.32 -2.16
N ALA A 7 -10.72 6.02 -2.13
CA ALA A 7 -11.33 6.48 -0.89
C ALA A 7 -11.55 5.30 0.08
N GLY A 8 -11.12 5.46 1.33
CA GLY A 8 -11.20 4.41 2.34
C GLY A 8 -10.07 3.37 2.29
N ARG A 9 -9.09 3.51 1.38
CA ARG A 9 -7.90 2.63 1.34
C ARG A 9 -6.61 3.45 1.40
N MET A 10 -5.68 3.03 2.27
CA MET A 10 -4.35 3.64 2.33
C MET A 10 -3.43 2.96 1.33
N GLN A 11 -3.00 3.71 0.32
CA GLN A 11 -2.01 3.25 -0.65
C GLN A 11 -0.60 3.52 -0.15
N VAL A 12 0.28 2.54 -0.26
CA VAL A 12 1.68 2.59 0.15
C VAL A 12 2.60 2.10 -0.98
N THR A 13 3.87 2.51 -0.92
CA THR A 13 4.92 2.09 -1.87
C THR A 13 5.66 0.83 -1.39
N GLU A 14 6.56 0.30 -2.22
CA GLU A 14 7.31 -0.94 -1.90
C GLU A 14 8.22 -0.71 -0.71
N ALA A 15 8.86 0.46 -0.69
CA ALA A 15 9.69 0.90 0.42
C ALA A 15 8.89 0.97 1.73
N THR A 16 7.69 1.55 1.70
CA THR A 16 6.81 1.63 2.88
C THR A 16 6.37 0.24 3.34
N ARG A 17 5.98 -0.65 2.42
CA ARG A 17 5.66 -2.04 2.74
C ARG A 17 6.85 -2.76 3.39
N ALA A 18 8.05 -2.59 2.85
CA ALA A 18 9.26 -3.21 3.37
C ALA A 18 9.60 -2.75 4.80
N ILE A 19 9.33 -1.47 5.13
CA ILE A 19 9.52 -0.92 6.48
C ILE A 19 8.48 -1.48 7.46
N LEU A 20 7.22 -1.58 7.04
CA LEU A 20 6.13 -2.07 7.88
C LEU A 20 6.19 -3.60 8.10
N GLY A 21 6.77 -4.33 7.14
CA GLY A 21 7.03 -5.75 7.24
C GLY A 21 5.75 -6.59 7.41
N GLU A 22 5.90 -7.73 8.07
CA GLU A 22 4.82 -8.72 8.22
C GLU A 22 3.78 -8.34 9.29
N SER A 23 4.02 -7.27 10.06
CA SER A 23 3.09 -6.75 11.07
C SER A 23 1.80 -6.19 10.45
N PHE A 24 1.78 -5.99 9.14
CA PHE A 24 0.65 -5.45 8.41
C PHE A 24 0.33 -6.30 7.19
N VAL A 25 -0.96 -6.35 6.84
CA VAL A 25 -1.47 -7.03 5.67
C VAL A 25 -1.54 -6.03 4.53
N PHE A 26 -0.99 -6.43 3.39
CA PHE A 26 -0.96 -5.63 2.18
C PHE A 26 -1.63 -6.36 1.02
N GLU A 27 -2.47 -5.65 0.28
CA GLU A 27 -3.02 -6.11 -0.99
C GLU A 27 -2.24 -5.47 -2.13
N GLU A 28 -1.73 -6.28 -3.06
CA GLU A 28 -1.08 -5.74 -4.25
C GLU A 28 -2.09 -5.00 -5.12
N ARG A 29 -1.80 -3.72 -5.39
CA ARG A 29 -2.59 -2.90 -6.31
C ARG A 29 -2.05 -3.01 -7.74
N GLY A 30 -0.75 -3.24 -7.87
CA GLY A 30 -0.02 -3.32 -9.13
C GLY A 30 0.85 -2.09 -9.37
N LEU A 31 1.34 -1.97 -10.60
CA LEU A 31 2.15 -0.83 -11.06
C LEU A 31 1.28 0.41 -11.26
N ILE A 32 1.79 1.56 -10.87
CA ILE A 32 1.21 2.84 -11.24
C ILE A 32 2.27 3.76 -11.81
N ALA A 33 1.92 4.41 -12.91
CA ALA A 33 2.69 5.49 -13.48
C ALA A 33 2.38 6.79 -12.74
N ALA A 34 3.40 7.41 -12.15
CA ALA A 34 3.31 8.81 -11.75
C ALA A 34 4.14 9.68 -12.70
N LYS A 35 3.56 10.82 -13.08
CA LYS A 35 4.20 11.79 -13.95
C LYS A 35 5.54 12.23 -13.34
N GLY A 36 6.64 11.87 -14.02
CA GLY A 36 8.01 12.21 -13.62
C GLY A 36 8.76 11.18 -12.76
N MET A 37 8.13 10.08 -12.35
CA MET A 37 8.78 9.03 -11.55
C MET A 37 8.79 7.64 -12.21
N GLY A 38 8.23 7.52 -13.41
CA GLY A 38 8.06 6.23 -14.09
C GLY A 38 6.97 5.38 -13.45
N GLU A 39 7.03 4.07 -13.71
CA GLU A 39 6.13 3.08 -13.13
C GLU A 39 6.72 2.52 -11.84
N PHE A 40 5.94 2.52 -10.77
CA PHE A 40 6.34 1.89 -9.52
C PHE A 40 5.20 1.07 -8.95
N ARG A 41 5.55 0.02 -8.23
CA ARG A 41 4.59 -0.86 -7.59
C ARG A 41 3.99 -0.17 -6.37
N THR A 42 2.74 -0.52 -6.11
CA THR A 42 1.98 0.02 -4.98
C THR A 42 1.12 -1.07 -4.36
N TRP A 43 0.82 -0.87 -3.07
CA TRP A 43 0.04 -1.77 -2.26
C TRP A 43 -1.01 -1.00 -1.50
N PHE A 44 -2.13 -1.63 -1.19
CA PHE A 44 -3.08 -1.13 -0.21
C PHE A 44 -2.81 -1.76 1.14
N LEU A 45 -2.82 -0.95 2.19
CA LEU A 45 -2.80 -1.42 3.56
C LEU A 45 -4.18 -1.97 3.93
N ALA A 46 -4.29 -3.28 4.07
CA ALA A 46 -5.54 -3.98 4.37
C ALA A 46 -5.79 -4.11 5.88
N GLY A 47 -4.74 -4.11 6.71
CA GLY A 47 -4.88 -4.20 8.15
C GLY A 47 -3.59 -4.51 8.89
N ARG A 48 -3.70 -4.81 10.19
CA ARG A 48 -2.60 -5.28 11.03
C ARG A 48 -2.65 -6.80 11.18
N THR A 49 -1.53 -7.46 10.96
CA THR A 49 -1.35 -8.89 11.22
C THR A 49 -1.18 -9.06 12.73
N GLY A 50 -2.27 -9.30 13.46
CA GLY A 50 -2.17 -9.59 14.89
C GLY A 50 -3.29 -9.10 15.80
N LEU A 51 -4.37 -8.50 15.27
CA LEU A 51 -5.58 -8.32 16.07
C LEU A 51 -6.48 -9.55 15.88
N PRO A 52 -6.60 -10.44 16.88
CA PRO A 52 -7.73 -11.36 16.91
C PRO A 52 -9.02 -10.53 16.91
N PRO A 53 -10.10 -10.99 16.26
CA PRO A 53 -11.38 -10.32 16.36
C PRO A 53 -11.79 -10.27 17.84
N ILE A 54 -12.09 -9.06 18.33
CA ILE A 54 -12.79 -8.83 19.60
C ILE A 54 -14.28 -9.08 19.43
#